data_AF-A0A7J5EC09-F1
#
_entry.id   AF-A0A7J5EC09-F1
#
_cell.length_a   1.000
_cell.length_b   1.000
_cell.length_c   1.000
_cell.angle_alpha   90.00
_cell.angle_beta   90.00
_cell.angle_gamma   90.00
#
_symmetry.space_group_name_H-M   'P 1'
#
loop_
_entity.id
_entity.type
_entity.pdbx_description
1 polymer ?
#
loop_
_entity_poly.entity_id
_entity_poly.type
_entity_poly.pdbx_seq_one_letter_code
_entity_poly.pdbx_strand_id
1 'polypeptide(L)'
;MKTQTTFFSKSLKAAVKINAFMRFLMLFLMLGFSHSVISAQSNPVPVQFFYVPLPEDQILQALQTTNTNGSASTNPVQTYISIAAIADNTVIYYDQWENGFEPDIANPMNLYSGGNPGGTQIWGDGNSANGAPPGIPSDIINSGTVIILNNPVTTTSRQSVIDFDVSDKIAATKTISVARSGWTTGPNTLLADAIEVFDTDNWGKSFVVPVGENIPNSDSFRIFNYTGLSIMASTNNTNVQIDADANGSFETNINLNEGQGYLV
;
A
#
# COMPACT_ATOMS: atom_id res chain seq x y z
N MET A 1 82.51 -36.52 -32.51
CA MET A 1 82.42 -35.54 -31.40
C MET A 1 81.68 -34.32 -31.95
N LYS A 2 80.49 -33.97 -31.39
CA LYS A 2 79.84 -32.63 -31.26
C LYS A 2 80.03 -31.60 -32.40
N THR A 3 79.06 -30.85 -32.97
CA THR A 3 77.74 -30.36 -32.53
C THR A 3 77.03 -29.66 -33.72
N GLN A 4 75.72 -29.44 -33.55
CA GLN A 4 74.72 -28.69 -34.34
C GLN A 4 75.17 -27.49 -35.20
N THR A 5 74.45 -27.24 -36.30
CA THR A 5 73.75 -25.95 -36.51
C THR A 5 72.57 -26.07 -37.50
N THR A 6 71.47 -25.41 -37.11
CA THR A 6 70.13 -25.26 -37.69
C THR A 6 70.10 -24.38 -38.95
N PHE A 7 69.12 -24.57 -39.86
CA PHE A 7 68.07 -23.59 -40.21
C PHE A 7 67.23 -24.00 -41.46
N PHE A 8 65.91 -24.03 -41.28
CA PHE A 8 64.83 -23.61 -42.20
C PHE A 8 64.79 -24.08 -43.68
N SER A 9 63.72 -24.78 -44.06
CA SER A 9 62.57 -24.17 -44.77
C SER A 9 61.68 -25.22 -45.49
N LYS A 10 60.41 -24.86 -45.67
CA LYS A 10 59.35 -25.47 -46.51
C LYS A 10 58.70 -26.75 -45.96
N SER A 11 57.38 -26.93 -45.98
CA SER A 11 56.25 -26.10 -46.42
C SER A 11 55.01 -26.95 -46.20
N LEU A 12 54.17 -26.64 -45.20
CA LEU A 12 52.76 -27.05 -45.21
C LEU A 12 51.92 -25.78 -45.33
N LYS A 13 51.86 -25.20 -46.53
CA LYS A 13 50.91 -24.14 -46.88
C LYS A 13 49.57 -24.79 -47.22
N ALA A 14 48.66 -24.81 -46.27
CA ALA A 14 47.21 -24.84 -46.53
C ALA A 14 46.45 -24.32 -45.30
N ALA A 15 46.69 -23.07 -44.89
CA ALA A 15 45.83 -22.39 -43.95
C ALA A 15 44.70 -21.70 -44.72
N VAL A 16 43.49 -22.25 -44.62
CA VAL A 16 42.24 -21.63 -45.11
C VAL A 16 42.08 -20.29 -44.41
N LYS A 17 42.18 -19.19 -45.16
CA LYS A 17 41.87 -17.85 -44.66
C LYS A 17 40.36 -17.71 -44.49
N ILE A 18 39.86 -18.06 -43.30
CA ILE A 18 38.50 -17.70 -42.89
C ILE A 18 38.51 -16.18 -42.65
N ASN A 19 37.79 -15.43 -43.49
CA ASN A 19 37.67 -13.98 -43.41
C ASN A 19 37.15 -13.53 -42.04
N ALA A 20 37.64 -12.39 -41.54
CA ALA A 20 37.21 -11.80 -40.26
C ALA A 20 35.68 -11.60 -40.18
N PHE A 21 35.04 -11.37 -41.33
CA PHE A 21 33.58 -11.29 -41.48
C PHE A 21 32.86 -12.61 -41.10
N MET A 22 33.45 -13.76 -41.43
CA MET A 22 32.88 -15.08 -41.15
C MET A 22 33.06 -15.49 -39.68
N ARG A 23 34.09 -14.95 -39.00
CA ARG A 23 34.26 -15.10 -37.54
C ARG A 23 33.23 -14.27 -36.77
N PHE A 24 32.89 -13.07 -37.25
CA PHE A 24 31.87 -12.23 -36.63
C PHE A 24 30.46 -12.83 -36.78
N LEU A 25 30.16 -13.43 -37.94
CA LEU A 25 28.88 -14.09 -38.21
C LEU A 25 28.66 -15.37 -37.38
N MET A 26 29.73 -16.14 -37.11
CA MET A 26 29.64 -17.32 -36.23
C MET A 26 29.56 -16.97 -34.74
N LEU A 27 30.15 -15.83 -34.31
CA LEU A 27 30.02 -15.36 -32.92
C LEU A 27 28.59 -14.86 -32.63
N PHE A 28 27.93 -14.28 -33.63
CA PHE A 28 26.54 -13.82 -33.51
C PHE A 28 25.52 -14.96 -33.49
N LEU A 29 25.81 -16.10 -34.12
CA LEU A 29 24.93 -17.29 -34.09
C LEU A 29 25.04 -18.12 -32.80
N MET A 30 26.12 -17.98 -32.02
CA MET A 30 26.35 -18.71 -30.76
C MET A 30 25.86 -17.96 -29.51
N LEU A 31 25.45 -16.69 -29.66
CA LEU A 31 24.70 -15.96 -28.63
C LEU A 31 23.20 -16.20 -28.84
N GLY A 32 22.79 -17.45 -28.62
CA GLY A 32 21.39 -17.81 -28.52
C GLY A 32 20.78 -17.09 -27.33
N PHE A 33 20.20 -15.91 -27.56
CA PHE A 33 19.30 -15.29 -26.60
C PHE A 33 18.05 -16.17 -26.50
N SER A 34 18.01 -16.99 -25.47
CA SER A 34 16.76 -17.49 -24.88
C SER A 34 15.94 -16.26 -24.49
N HIS A 35 15.13 -15.74 -25.40
CA HIS A 35 14.08 -14.81 -25.03
C HIS A 35 13.04 -15.65 -24.29
N SER A 36 13.18 -15.73 -22.97
CA SER A 36 12.03 -16.00 -22.12
C SER A 36 11.06 -14.87 -22.37
N VAL A 37 10.09 -15.08 -23.27
CA VAL A 37 8.91 -14.22 -23.33
C VAL A 37 8.12 -14.57 -22.09
N ILE A 38 8.43 -13.92 -20.96
CA ILE A 38 7.47 -13.82 -19.87
C ILE A 38 6.38 -12.93 -20.44
N SER A 39 5.34 -13.53 -20.99
CA SER A 39 4.07 -12.83 -21.12
C SER A 39 3.57 -12.67 -19.69
N ALA A 40 3.93 -11.57 -19.03
CA ALA A 40 3.12 -11.11 -17.91
C ALA A 40 1.74 -10.87 -18.50
N GLN A 41 0.77 -11.72 -18.17
CA GLN A 41 -0.61 -11.31 -18.34
C GLN A 41 -0.74 -10.09 -17.43
N SER A 42 -0.86 -8.90 -18.00
CA SER A 42 -1.07 -7.70 -17.18
C SER A 42 -2.33 -7.94 -16.38
N ASN A 43 -2.26 -7.94 -15.05
CA ASN A 43 -3.46 -7.99 -14.27
C ASN A 43 -4.34 -6.78 -14.63
N PRO A 44 -5.67 -6.87 -14.49
CA PRO A 44 -6.54 -5.80 -14.98
C PRO A 44 -6.22 -4.48 -14.26
N VAL A 45 -6.16 -3.38 -15.01
CA VAL A 45 -5.77 -2.08 -14.46
C VAL A 45 -6.80 -1.61 -13.43
N PRO A 46 -6.40 -1.23 -12.20
CA PRO A 46 -7.30 -0.65 -11.22
C PRO A 46 -7.82 0.73 -11.67
N VAL A 47 -9.07 1.02 -11.31
CA VAL A 47 -9.78 2.28 -11.62
C VAL A 47 -10.18 3.04 -10.36
N GLN A 48 -9.96 2.47 -9.19
CA GLN A 48 -10.14 3.13 -7.89
C GLN A 48 -8.96 2.83 -6.99
N PHE A 49 -8.57 3.82 -6.18
CA PHE A 49 -7.46 3.71 -5.24
C PHE A 49 -7.86 4.28 -3.89
N PHE A 50 -7.56 3.56 -2.82
CA PHE A 50 -7.84 3.95 -1.45
C PHE A 50 -6.59 3.73 -0.60
N TYR A 51 -6.47 4.52 0.46
CA TYR A 51 -5.57 4.22 1.57
C TYR A 51 -6.42 4.04 2.81
N VAL A 52 -6.05 3.08 3.64
CA VAL A 52 -6.69 2.87 4.93
C VAL A 52 -6.36 4.06 5.83
N PRO A 53 -7.34 4.89 6.25
CA PRO A 53 -7.10 6.14 6.98
C PRO A 53 -7.01 5.92 8.50
N LEU A 54 -6.89 7.00 9.27
CA LEU A 54 -6.93 7.02 10.74
C LEU A 54 -5.87 6.14 11.41
N PRO A 55 -4.61 6.61 11.51
CA PRO A 55 -3.54 5.87 12.18
C PRO A 55 -3.93 5.39 13.58
N GLU A 56 -3.62 4.14 13.92
CA GLU A 56 -4.11 3.52 15.16
C GLU A 56 -3.60 4.23 16.42
N ASP A 57 -2.38 4.79 16.38
CA ASP A 57 -1.87 5.67 17.44
C ASP A 57 -2.72 6.94 17.60
N GLN A 58 -3.19 7.51 16.49
CA GLN A 58 -4.05 8.69 16.46
C GLN A 58 -5.48 8.35 16.91
N ILE A 59 -6.03 7.19 16.52
CA ILE A 59 -7.28 6.68 17.08
C ILE A 59 -7.15 6.52 18.60
N LEU A 60 -6.10 5.86 19.08
CA LEU A 60 -5.85 5.68 20.51
C LEU A 60 -5.78 7.03 21.23
N GLN A 61 -5.06 8.01 20.68
CA GLN A 61 -4.94 9.36 21.24
C GLN A 61 -6.31 10.07 21.34
N ALA A 62 -7.10 10.06 20.26
CA ALA A 62 -8.42 10.69 20.23
C ALA A 62 -9.39 10.03 21.23
N LEU A 63 -9.39 8.70 21.29
CA LEU A 63 -10.25 7.95 22.20
C LEU A 63 -9.81 8.09 23.67
N GLN A 64 -8.52 8.19 23.96
CA GLN A 64 -8.02 8.51 25.32
C GLN A 64 -8.43 9.91 25.76
N THR A 65 -8.40 10.88 24.83
CA THR A 65 -8.81 12.26 25.11
C THR A 65 -10.30 12.35 25.42
N THR A 66 -11.13 11.60 24.69
CA THR A 66 -12.59 11.63 24.84
C THR A 66 -13.08 10.80 26.04
N ASN A 67 -12.43 9.67 26.32
CA ASN A 67 -12.84 8.71 27.34
C ASN A 67 -12.42 9.11 28.76
N THR A 68 -13.13 10.07 29.34
CA THR A 68 -12.79 10.63 30.66
C THR A 68 -13.43 9.91 31.85
N ASN A 69 -14.44 9.06 31.64
CA ASN A 69 -15.24 8.47 32.71
C ASN A 69 -15.51 6.95 32.55
N GLY A 70 -14.84 6.28 31.60
CA GLY A 70 -14.99 4.85 31.33
C GLY A 70 -13.73 4.03 31.61
N SER A 71 -13.75 2.75 31.23
CA SER A 71 -12.55 1.91 31.19
C SER A 71 -11.51 2.55 30.27
N ALA A 72 -10.28 2.70 30.72
CA ALA A 72 -9.24 3.39 29.96
C ALA A 72 -9.02 2.77 28.58
N SER A 73 -8.88 3.62 27.56
CA SER A 73 -8.57 3.24 26.19
C SER A 73 -7.09 2.84 26.07
N THR A 74 -6.82 1.58 25.71
CA THR A 74 -5.46 1.02 25.61
C THR A 74 -5.26 0.22 24.33
N ASN A 75 -4.00 -0.12 24.05
CA ASN A 75 -3.63 -1.12 23.06
C ASN A 75 -4.22 -2.51 23.38
N PRO A 76 -4.37 -3.38 22.37
CA PRO A 76 -4.35 -3.03 20.93
C PRO A 76 -5.58 -2.21 20.52
N VAL A 77 -5.46 -1.50 19.40
CA VAL A 77 -6.59 -0.92 18.67
C VAL A 77 -7.10 -1.97 17.71
N GLN A 78 -8.38 -2.30 17.76
CA GLN A 78 -9.00 -3.17 16.77
C GLN A 78 -9.22 -2.37 15.49
N THR A 79 -8.69 -2.88 14.38
CA THR A 79 -8.98 -2.38 13.03
C THR A 79 -10.08 -3.23 12.42
N TYR A 80 -11.10 -2.56 11.87
CA TYR A 80 -12.22 -3.20 11.17
C TYR A 80 -12.48 -2.48 9.85
N ILE A 81 -12.11 -3.10 8.73
CA ILE A 81 -12.27 -2.51 7.39
C ILE A 81 -13.28 -3.37 6.62
N SER A 82 -14.29 -2.72 6.08
CA SER A 82 -15.29 -3.36 5.23
C SER A 82 -15.11 -2.90 3.79
N ILE A 83 -15.04 -3.86 2.87
CA ILE A 83 -14.97 -3.62 1.43
C ILE A 83 -16.15 -4.34 0.77
N ALA A 84 -17.00 -3.60 0.08
CA ALA A 84 -18.16 -4.14 -0.62
C ALA A 84 -18.00 -4.00 -2.13
N ALA A 85 -18.13 -5.11 -2.87
CA ALA A 85 -18.02 -5.14 -4.32
C ALA A 85 -19.38 -4.95 -4.99
N ILE A 86 -19.43 -4.06 -5.99
CA ILE A 86 -20.68 -3.73 -6.71
C ILE A 86 -20.85 -4.60 -7.96
N ALA A 87 -19.78 -5.14 -8.52
CA ALA A 87 -19.79 -5.86 -9.80
C ALA A 87 -19.15 -7.25 -9.73
N ASP A 88 -19.59 -8.14 -10.62
CA ASP A 88 -19.05 -9.49 -10.76
C ASP A 88 -17.60 -9.48 -11.25
N ASN A 89 -16.81 -10.46 -10.84
CA ASN A 89 -15.39 -10.58 -11.22
C ASN A 89 -14.62 -9.28 -10.94
N THR A 90 -14.76 -8.75 -9.71
CA THR A 90 -13.97 -7.60 -9.26
C THR A 90 -12.61 -8.10 -8.79
N VAL A 91 -11.53 -7.54 -9.32
CA VAL A 91 -10.17 -7.77 -8.80
C VAL A 91 -9.78 -6.62 -7.88
N ILE A 92 -9.25 -6.94 -6.70
CA ILE A 92 -8.73 -6.01 -5.69
C ILE A 92 -7.25 -6.34 -5.46
N TYR A 93 -6.40 -5.32 -5.49
CA TYR A 93 -5.02 -5.38 -5.05
C TYR A 93 -4.94 -4.82 -3.64
N TYR A 94 -4.41 -5.60 -2.71
CA TYR A 94 -4.17 -5.17 -1.34
C TYR A 94 -2.67 -5.09 -1.12
N ASP A 95 -2.14 -3.88 -1.11
CA ASP A 95 -0.72 -3.60 -1.01
C ASP A 95 -0.39 -3.10 0.40
N GLN A 96 0.43 -3.89 1.08
CA GLN A 96 0.80 -3.66 2.46
C GLN A 96 1.93 -2.64 2.54
N TRP A 97 1.83 -1.71 3.48
CA TRP A 97 2.75 -0.55 3.50
C TRP A 97 4.13 -0.87 4.08
N GLU A 98 4.29 -1.98 4.82
CA GLU A 98 5.43 -2.24 5.69
C GLU A 98 6.74 -2.45 4.93
N ASN A 99 6.67 -2.78 3.64
CA ASN A 99 7.82 -2.89 2.73
C ASN A 99 7.86 -1.82 1.63
N GLY A 100 7.01 -0.80 1.75
CA GLY A 100 6.83 0.24 0.75
C GLY A 100 5.86 -0.16 -0.35
N PHE A 101 5.28 0.82 -1.03
CA PHE A 101 4.27 0.55 -2.05
C PHE A 101 4.85 0.13 -3.40
N GLU A 102 4.04 -0.63 -4.13
CA GLU A 102 4.32 -1.01 -5.50
C GLU A 102 4.26 0.21 -6.45
N PRO A 103 5.28 0.40 -7.31
CA PRO A 103 5.24 1.40 -8.38
C PRO A 103 4.16 1.11 -9.44
N ASP A 104 3.87 -0.17 -9.67
CA ASP A 104 2.78 -0.66 -10.51
C ASP A 104 2.05 -1.78 -9.76
N ILE A 105 0.98 -1.40 -9.06
CA ILE A 105 0.21 -2.34 -8.23
C ILE A 105 -0.47 -3.46 -9.04
N ALA A 106 -0.72 -3.25 -10.34
CA ALA A 106 -1.26 -4.29 -11.20
C ALA A 106 -0.19 -5.32 -11.62
N ASN A 107 1.09 -5.00 -11.45
CA ASN A 107 2.21 -5.90 -11.75
C ASN A 107 3.24 -5.84 -10.60
N PRO A 108 2.86 -6.30 -9.40
CA PRO A 108 3.65 -6.10 -8.19
C PRO A 108 5.00 -6.81 -8.28
N MET A 109 6.07 -6.11 -7.91
CA MET A 109 7.42 -6.68 -7.82
C MET A 109 7.56 -7.59 -6.58
N ASN A 110 6.80 -7.28 -5.53
CA ASN A 110 6.75 -7.97 -4.25
C ASN A 110 5.38 -8.66 -4.08
N LEU A 111 5.11 -9.68 -4.90
CA LEU A 111 3.84 -10.42 -4.84
C LEU A 111 3.75 -11.31 -3.58
N TYR A 112 2.56 -11.36 -2.98
CA TYR A 112 2.26 -12.27 -1.88
C TYR A 112 2.53 -13.73 -2.23
N SER A 113 3.01 -14.48 -1.24
CA SER A 113 2.94 -15.94 -1.22
C SER A 113 2.95 -16.43 0.23
N GLY A 114 2.74 -17.73 0.46
CA GLY A 114 2.87 -18.30 1.81
C GLY A 114 4.26 -18.11 2.45
N GLY A 115 5.31 -17.85 1.66
CA GLY A 115 6.65 -17.50 2.14
C GLY A 115 6.95 -16.00 2.16
N ASN A 116 6.02 -15.17 1.67
CA ASN A 116 6.14 -13.71 1.58
C ASN A 116 4.81 -13.06 2.00
N PRO A 117 4.50 -13.04 3.31
CA PRO A 117 3.21 -12.57 3.79
C PRO A 117 3.01 -11.06 3.61
N GLY A 118 4.09 -10.28 3.51
CA GLY A 118 4.03 -8.83 3.29
C GLY A 118 3.89 -8.40 1.83
N GLY A 119 3.92 -9.35 0.88
CA GLY A 119 3.76 -8.99 -0.52
C GLY A 119 2.34 -8.52 -0.84
N THR A 120 2.19 -7.72 -1.91
CA THR A 120 0.90 -7.32 -2.43
C THR A 120 0.05 -8.55 -2.75
N GLN A 121 -1.15 -8.58 -2.22
CA GLN A 121 -2.12 -9.63 -2.50
C GLN A 121 -2.98 -9.24 -3.69
N ILE A 122 -3.31 -10.22 -4.52
CA ILE A 122 -4.30 -10.06 -5.59
C ILE A 122 -5.50 -10.89 -5.19
N TRP A 123 -6.66 -10.25 -5.13
CA TRP A 123 -7.91 -10.86 -4.73
C TRP A 123 -8.92 -10.81 -5.87
N GLY A 124 -9.70 -11.87 -6.05
CA GLY A 124 -10.78 -11.94 -7.03
C GLY A 124 -10.36 -12.43 -8.42
N ASP A 125 -9.14 -12.94 -8.58
CA ASP A 125 -8.62 -13.48 -9.85
C ASP A 125 -8.77 -15.02 -9.95
N GLY A 126 -9.24 -15.66 -8.87
CA GLY A 126 -9.46 -17.10 -8.75
C GLY A 126 -8.19 -17.89 -8.43
N ASN A 127 -7.10 -17.22 -8.07
CA ASN A 127 -5.81 -17.83 -7.75
C ASN A 127 -5.42 -17.58 -6.29
N SER A 128 -5.90 -18.42 -5.38
CA SER A 128 -5.59 -18.27 -3.95
C SER A 128 -4.10 -18.35 -3.56
N ALA A 129 -3.18 -18.65 -4.50
CA ALA A 129 -1.75 -18.70 -4.25
C ALA A 129 -1.08 -17.32 -4.17
N ASN A 130 -1.67 -16.27 -4.76
CA ASN A 130 -1.19 -14.88 -4.72
C ASN A 130 -2.01 -14.00 -3.75
N GLY A 131 -2.81 -14.63 -2.90
CA GLY A 131 -3.69 -13.98 -1.94
C GLY A 131 -5.12 -14.49 -2.08
N ALA A 132 -5.92 -14.33 -1.04
CA ALA A 132 -7.37 -14.49 -1.09
C ALA A 132 -7.98 -13.64 0.02
N PRO A 133 -9.12 -12.97 -0.22
CA PRO A 133 -9.71 -12.14 0.82
C PRO A 133 -10.22 -12.99 1.98
N PRO A 134 -10.13 -12.51 3.23
CA PRO A 134 -10.64 -13.22 4.39
C PRO A 134 -12.11 -13.63 4.21
N GLY A 135 -12.41 -14.90 4.48
CA GLY A 135 -13.74 -15.47 4.33
C GLY A 135 -14.11 -15.93 2.91
N ILE A 136 -13.23 -15.75 1.91
CA ILE A 136 -13.50 -16.08 0.50
C ILE A 136 -12.33 -16.90 -0.08
N PRO A 137 -12.17 -18.17 0.35
CA PRO A 137 -11.03 -19.00 -0.05
C PRO A 137 -11.02 -19.37 -1.55
N SER A 138 -12.13 -19.17 -2.27
CA SER A 138 -12.17 -19.36 -3.73
C SER A 138 -11.45 -18.27 -4.50
N ASP A 139 -11.16 -17.15 -3.85
CA ASP A 139 -10.65 -15.95 -4.49
C ASP A 139 -11.53 -15.44 -5.65
N ILE A 140 -12.85 -15.47 -5.47
CA ILE A 140 -13.81 -14.97 -6.45
C ILE A 140 -14.68 -13.91 -5.76
N ILE A 141 -14.60 -12.68 -6.26
CA ILE A 141 -15.38 -11.55 -5.75
C ILE A 141 -16.46 -11.20 -6.78
N ASN A 142 -17.72 -11.32 -6.36
CA ASN A 142 -18.87 -10.99 -7.19
C ASN A 142 -19.66 -9.81 -6.63
N SER A 143 -20.67 -9.36 -7.37
CA SER A 143 -21.59 -8.34 -6.89
C SER A 143 -22.21 -8.76 -5.55
N GLY A 144 -22.20 -7.86 -4.57
CA GLY A 144 -22.72 -8.11 -3.23
C GLY A 144 -21.76 -8.83 -2.29
N THR A 145 -20.56 -9.22 -2.76
CA THR A 145 -19.50 -9.72 -1.88
C THR A 145 -19.06 -8.63 -0.91
N VAL A 146 -18.99 -8.98 0.38
CA VAL A 146 -18.46 -8.12 1.45
C VAL A 146 -17.24 -8.81 2.07
N ILE A 147 -16.12 -8.11 2.06
CA ILE A 147 -14.84 -8.54 2.67
C ILE A 147 -14.69 -7.76 3.97
N ILE A 148 -14.33 -8.47 5.03
CA ILE A 148 -14.07 -7.89 6.35
C ILE A 148 -12.62 -8.18 6.74
N LEU A 149 -11.83 -7.12 6.88
CA LEU A 149 -10.49 -7.18 7.45
C LEU A 149 -10.60 -6.81 8.93
N ASN A 150 -10.14 -7.70 9.81
CA ASN A 150 -10.39 -7.57 11.24
C ASN A 150 -9.25 -8.16 12.06
N ASN A 151 -8.41 -7.30 12.62
CA ASN A 151 -7.28 -7.68 13.46
C ASN A 151 -7.00 -6.61 14.53
N PRO A 152 -6.42 -7.01 15.67
CA PRO A 152 -5.86 -6.08 16.61
C PRO A 152 -4.52 -5.56 16.09
N VAL A 153 -4.31 -4.25 16.16
CA VAL A 153 -3.06 -3.56 15.81
C VAL A 153 -2.47 -2.97 17.08
N THR A 154 -1.20 -3.27 17.34
CA THR A 154 -0.46 -2.60 18.42
C THR A 154 0.23 -1.37 17.87
N THR A 155 -0.12 -0.19 18.41
CA THR A 155 0.28 1.10 17.82
C THR A 155 1.78 1.31 17.74
N THR A 156 2.57 0.64 18.58
CA THR A 156 4.04 0.75 18.64
C THR A 156 4.77 -0.20 17.69
N SER A 157 4.08 -1.12 17.00
CA SER A 157 4.72 -2.17 16.19
C SER A 157 4.26 -2.23 14.72
N ARG A 158 3.43 -1.27 14.26
CA ARG A 158 2.82 -1.26 12.92
C ARG A 158 3.78 -1.56 11.78
N GLN A 159 4.91 -0.85 11.69
CA GLN A 159 5.92 -1.06 10.64
C GLN A 159 6.58 -2.47 10.66
N SER A 160 6.47 -3.21 11.76
CA SER A 160 7.20 -4.46 12.00
C SER A 160 6.33 -5.71 11.98
N VAL A 161 5.01 -5.55 11.91
CA VAL A 161 4.04 -6.64 11.94
C VAL A 161 3.21 -6.52 10.68
N ILE A 162 3.21 -7.58 9.88
CA ILE A 162 2.35 -7.72 8.71
C ILE A 162 0.93 -8.04 9.17
N ASP A 163 0.05 -7.04 9.16
CA ASP A 163 -1.38 -7.20 9.43
C ASP A 163 -2.21 -6.23 8.58
N PHE A 164 -3.52 -6.06 8.85
CA PHE A 164 -4.30 -5.03 8.17
C PHE A 164 -4.35 -3.79 9.04
N ASP A 165 -3.71 -2.71 8.60
CA ASP A 165 -3.60 -1.49 9.39
C ASP A 165 -3.62 -0.22 8.52
N VAL A 166 -3.36 0.92 9.15
CA VAL A 166 -3.31 2.22 8.48
C VAL A 166 -2.20 2.26 7.43
N SER A 167 -2.41 3.05 6.38
CA SER A 167 -1.49 3.25 5.26
C SER A 167 -1.55 2.16 4.21
N ASP A 168 -2.08 0.97 4.52
CA ASP A 168 -2.34 -0.05 3.51
C ASP A 168 -3.12 0.53 2.33
N LYS A 169 -2.71 0.13 1.13
CA LYS A 169 -3.27 0.61 -0.13
C LYS A 169 -4.20 -0.44 -0.71
N ILE A 170 -5.38 0.00 -1.12
CA ILE A 170 -6.38 -0.83 -1.77
C ILE A 170 -6.58 -0.27 -3.17
N ALA A 171 -6.42 -1.09 -4.20
CA ALA A 171 -6.76 -0.70 -5.57
C ALA A 171 -7.75 -1.69 -6.16
N ALA A 172 -8.74 -1.22 -6.90
CA ALA A 172 -9.81 -2.07 -7.42
C ALA A 172 -10.09 -1.82 -8.90
N THR A 173 -10.37 -2.89 -9.63
CA THR A 173 -10.62 -2.88 -11.08
C THR A 173 -12.06 -2.50 -11.44
N LYS A 174 -12.94 -2.49 -10.44
CA LYS A 174 -14.36 -2.10 -10.54
C LYS A 174 -14.76 -1.40 -9.26
N THR A 175 -15.92 -0.75 -9.29
CA THR A 175 -16.39 0.04 -8.15
C THR A 175 -16.55 -0.82 -6.90
N ILE A 176 -15.91 -0.36 -5.83
CA ILE A 176 -16.04 -0.87 -4.46
C ILE A 176 -16.41 0.28 -3.52
N SER A 177 -17.02 -0.06 -2.39
CA SER A 177 -17.21 0.84 -1.25
C SER A 177 -16.31 0.40 -0.12
N VAL A 178 -15.63 1.34 0.54
CA VAL A 178 -14.72 1.04 1.65
C VAL A 178 -15.14 1.86 2.88
N ALA A 179 -15.23 1.21 4.02
CA ALA A 179 -15.46 1.85 5.31
C ALA A 179 -14.49 1.28 6.34
N ARG A 180 -14.03 2.13 7.26
CA ARG A 180 -13.16 1.73 8.37
C ARG A 180 -13.79 2.12 9.69
N SER A 181 -13.69 1.23 10.67
CA SER A 181 -13.92 1.53 12.07
C SER A 181 -12.73 1.06 12.89
N GLY A 182 -12.47 1.77 13.99
CA GLY A 182 -11.45 1.38 14.95
C GLY A 182 -11.88 1.65 16.38
N TRP A 183 -11.51 0.75 17.29
CA TRP A 183 -11.79 0.90 18.72
C TRP A 183 -10.69 0.34 19.58
N THR A 184 -10.50 0.90 20.75
CA THR A 184 -9.43 0.49 21.68
C THR A 184 -9.90 -0.61 22.63
N THR A 185 -8.95 -1.40 23.13
CA THR A 185 -9.16 -2.23 24.32
C THR A 185 -9.55 -1.36 25.51
N GLY A 186 -10.43 -1.85 26.39
CA GLY A 186 -11.01 -1.10 27.50
C GLY A 186 -12.47 -0.79 27.27
N PRO A 187 -12.82 0.30 26.56
CA PRO A 187 -14.22 0.60 26.21
C PRO A 187 -14.77 -0.33 25.11
N ASN A 188 -13.90 -0.95 24.30
CA ASN A 188 -14.30 -1.72 23.12
C ASN A 188 -15.25 -0.90 22.23
N THR A 189 -16.26 -1.52 21.64
CA THR A 189 -17.24 -0.88 20.75
C THR A 189 -18.17 0.12 21.45
N LEU A 190 -18.08 0.32 22.77
CA LEU A 190 -18.80 1.42 23.44
C LEU A 190 -18.24 2.80 23.03
N LEU A 191 -16.99 2.85 22.59
CA LEU A 191 -16.36 4.04 22.05
C LEU A 191 -15.47 3.64 20.86
N ALA A 192 -15.90 4.03 19.67
CA ALA A 192 -15.25 3.69 18.41
C ALA A 192 -15.24 4.91 17.49
N ASP A 193 -14.27 4.94 16.58
CA ASP A 193 -14.25 5.83 15.42
C ASP A 193 -14.74 5.05 14.19
N ALA A 194 -15.36 5.74 13.24
CA ALA A 194 -15.81 5.17 11.97
C ALA A 194 -15.86 6.21 10.86
N ILE A 195 -15.38 5.84 9.68
CA ILE A 195 -15.30 6.73 8.53
C ILE A 195 -15.57 5.97 7.22
N GLU A 196 -16.22 6.65 6.28
CA GLU A 196 -16.25 6.24 4.88
C GLU A 196 -14.91 6.58 4.22
N VAL A 197 -14.31 5.61 3.53
CA VAL A 197 -13.01 5.80 2.86
C VAL A 197 -13.26 6.10 1.40
N PHE A 198 -12.93 7.32 0.98
CA PHE A 198 -13.11 7.75 -0.39
C PHE A 198 -11.93 7.37 -1.29
N ASP A 199 -12.25 7.09 -2.54
CA ASP A 199 -11.28 6.98 -3.62
C ASP A 199 -10.43 8.26 -3.70
N THR A 200 -9.12 8.09 -3.89
CA THR A 200 -8.14 9.17 -3.91
C THR A 200 -8.39 10.21 -4.99
N ASP A 201 -9.09 9.85 -6.07
CA ASP A 201 -9.55 10.80 -7.10
C ASP A 201 -10.52 11.86 -6.55
N ASN A 202 -11.19 11.59 -5.42
CA ASN A 202 -12.09 12.52 -4.74
C ASN A 202 -11.39 13.33 -3.63
N TRP A 203 -10.09 13.17 -3.43
CA TRP A 203 -9.39 13.86 -2.34
C TRP A 203 -9.12 15.33 -2.68
N GLY A 204 -9.41 16.20 -1.72
CA GLY A 204 -9.12 17.63 -1.78
C GLY A 204 -7.72 17.99 -1.29
N LYS A 205 -7.30 19.22 -1.55
CA LYS A 205 -6.04 19.81 -1.04
C LYS A 205 -6.26 20.99 -0.10
N SER A 206 -7.51 21.40 0.11
CA SER A 206 -7.89 22.53 0.94
C SER A 206 -9.17 22.18 1.66
N PHE A 207 -9.13 22.29 2.99
CA PHE A 207 -10.21 21.94 3.88
C PHE A 207 -10.35 23.03 4.93
N VAL A 208 -11.58 23.29 5.37
CA VAL A 208 -11.87 24.16 6.50
C VAL A 208 -12.73 23.37 7.46
N VAL A 209 -12.25 23.23 8.69
CA VAL A 209 -13.04 22.63 9.76
C VAL A 209 -14.03 23.68 10.27
N PRO A 210 -15.35 23.44 10.20
CA PRO A 210 -16.35 24.46 10.51
C PRO A 210 -16.50 24.73 12.01
N VAL A 211 -15.97 23.86 12.86
CA VAL A 211 -16.08 23.92 14.31
C VAL A 211 -14.69 23.76 14.92
N GLY A 212 -14.18 24.85 15.51
CA GLY A 212 -12.92 24.86 16.25
C GLY A 212 -13.12 24.63 17.74
N GLU A 213 -12.08 24.95 18.49
CA GLU A 213 -12.08 24.90 19.95
C GLU A 213 -12.54 26.24 20.57
N ASN A 214 -12.62 26.29 21.90
CA ASN A 214 -12.85 27.52 22.69
C ASN A 214 -14.16 28.27 22.37
N ILE A 215 -15.16 27.56 21.84
CA ILE A 215 -16.49 28.13 21.56
C ILE A 215 -17.22 28.36 22.89
N PRO A 216 -17.68 29.60 23.19
CA PRO A 216 -18.41 29.90 24.41
C PRO A 216 -19.59 28.95 24.64
N ASN A 217 -19.84 28.57 25.89
CA ASN A 217 -20.94 27.67 26.25
C ASN A 217 -22.31 28.19 25.80
N SER A 218 -22.49 29.52 25.71
CA SER A 218 -23.70 30.15 25.20
C SER A 218 -23.97 29.84 23.74
N ASP A 219 -22.93 29.49 22.99
CA ASP A 219 -22.96 29.36 21.54
C ASP A 219 -22.84 27.88 21.13
N SER A 220 -21.98 27.11 21.81
CA SER A 220 -21.79 25.68 21.55
C SER A 220 -22.85 24.80 22.21
N PHE A 221 -23.55 25.29 23.24
CA PHE A 221 -24.45 24.51 24.10
C PHE A 221 -23.83 23.20 24.62
N ARG A 222 -22.49 23.11 24.64
CA ARG A 222 -21.72 21.91 25.03
C ARG A 222 -22.04 20.65 24.21
N ILE A 223 -22.34 20.81 22.91
CA ILE A 223 -22.65 19.67 22.04
C ILE A 223 -21.40 18.90 21.57
N PHE A 224 -20.22 19.51 21.63
CA PHE A 224 -18.94 18.88 21.29
C PHE A 224 -17.99 18.87 22.49
N ASN A 225 -17.33 17.74 22.73
CA ASN A 225 -16.25 17.59 23.72
C ASN A 225 -14.87 17.43 23.07
N TYR A 226 -14.83 17.17 21.76
CA TYR A 226 -13.62 16.98 20.97
C TYR A 226 -13.87 17.46 19.55
N THR A 227 -12.91 18.17 18.98
CA THR A 227 -12.82 18.52 17.56
C THR A 227 -11.39 18.22 17.13
N GLY A 228 -11.20 17.77 15.90
CA GLY A 228 -9.89 17.40 15.38
C GLY A 228 -9.99 17.09 13.90
N LEU A 229 -8.83 16.97 13.26
CA LEU A 229 -8.72 16.63 11.84
C LEU A 229 -7.72 15.50 11.67
N SER A 230 -8.12 14.40 11.03
CA SER A 230 -7.18 13.41 10.54
C SER A 230 -6.89 13.68 9.06
N ILE A 231 -5.63 13.94 8.76
CA ILE A 231 -5.10 14.26 7.44
C ILE A 231 -4.33 13.06 6.92
N MET A 232 -4.43 12.76 5.63
CA MET A 232 -3.65 11.70 4.99
C MET A 232 -3.14 12.17 3.62
N ALA A 233 -1.97 11.67 3.21
CA ALA A 233 -1.38 11.98 1.91
C ALA A 233 -1.44 10.77 0.97
N SER A 234 -1.86 11.00 -0.28
CA SER A 234 -1.86 9.98 -1.35
C SER A 234 -0.57 9.98 -2.17
N THR A 235 0.34 10.92 -1.93
CA THR A 235 1.60 11.07 -2.67
C THR A 235 2.77 11.37 -1.73
N ASN A 236 3.96 10.90 -2.13
CA ASN A 236 5.19 11.18 -1.39
C ASN A 236 5.54 12.67 -1.35
N ASN A 237 6.18 13.11 -0.26
CA ASN A 237 6.60 14.50 -0.04
C ASN A 237 5.45 15.52 -0.13
N THR A 238 4.26 15.16 0.33
CA THR A 238 3.12 16.07 0.43
C THR A 238 3.34 17.05 1.58
N ASN A 239 3.42 18.33 1.27
CA ASN A 239 3.53 19.38 2.29
C ASN A 239 2.14 19.73 2.84
N VAL A 240 1.97 19.59 4.15
CA VAL A 240 0.75 19.91 4.88
C VAL A 240 0.99 21.15 5.72
N GLN A 241 0.14 22.15 5.55
CA GLN A 241 0.18 23.42 6.27
C GLN A 241 -1.14 23.61 7.01
N ILE A 242 -1.08 23.82 8.32
CA ILE A 242 -2.27 23.97 9.17
C ILE A 242 -2.20 25.35 9.83
N ASP A 243 -3.26 26.13 9.60
CA ASP A 243 -3.59 27.39 10.28
C ASP A 243 -4.69 27.06 11.29
N ALA A 244 -4.30 26.74 12.52
CA ALA A 244 -5.19 26.16 13.52
C ALA A 244 -6.09 27.21 14.18
N ASP A 245 -5.66 28.47 14.22
CA ASP A 245 -6.40 29.58 14.82
C ASP A 245 -7.03 30.54 13.78
N ALA A 246 -6.89 30.21 12.50
CA ALA A 246 -7.40 30.96 11.35
C ALA A 246 -6.88 32.40 11.26
N ASN A 247 -5.63 32.64 11.66
CA ASN A 247 -5.00 33.96 11.67
C ASN A 247 -4.27 34.30 10.34
N GLY A 248 -4.16 33.35 9.41
CA GLY A 248 -3.45 33.49 8.13
C GLY A 248 -1.97 33.09 8.17
N SER A 249 -1.47 32.62 9.31
CA SER A 249 -0.14 32.03 9.50
C SER A 249 -0.28 30.53 9.76
N PHE A 250 0.74 29.75 9.43
CA PHE A 250 0.71 28.31 9.66
C PHE A 250 1.49 27.96 10.93
N GLU A 251 0.82 27.40 11.94
CA GLU A 251 1.46 26.90 13.17
C GLU A 251 2.17 25.57 12.91
N THR A 252 1.64 24.76 12.00
CA THR A 252 2.17 23.44 11.69
C THR A 252 2.50 23.32 10.22
N ASN A 253 3.72 22.86 9.93
CA ASN A 253 4.20 22.56 8.60
C ASN A 253 4.94 21.22 8.63
N ILE A 254 4.39 20.21 7.96
CA ILE A 254 4.83 18.82 8.03
C ILE A 254 4.85 18.24 6.61
N ASN A 255 5.79 17.36 6.34
CA ASN A 255 5.79 16.55 5.13
C ASN A 255 5.26 15.15 5.45
N LEU A 256 4.26 14.72 4.69
CA LEU A 256 3.73 13.36 4.70
C LEU A 256 4.15 12.63 3.44
N ASN A 257 4.54 11.38 3.60
CA ASN A 257 4.68 10.46 2.48
C ASN A 257 3.35 9.80 2.15
N GLU A 258 3.31 9.10 1.02
CA GLU A 258 2.18 8.30 0.57
C GLU A 258 1.70 7.37 1.70
N GLY A 259 0.39 7.32 1.92
CA GLY A 259 -0.24 6.53 2.98
C GLY A 259 -0.06 7.07 4.40
N GLN A 260 0.81 8.08 4.64
CA GLN A 260 1.00 8.60 5.99
C GLN A 260 -0.12 9.55 6.41
N GLY A 261 -0.49 9.48 7.69
CA GLY A 261 -1.51 10.33 8.29
C GLY A 261 -1.03 11.17 9.48
N TYR A 262 -1.73 12.26 9.76
CA TYR A 262 -1.46 13.19 10.86
C TYR A 262 -2.76 13.64 11.52
N LEU A 263 -2.80 13.64 12.85
CA LEU A 263 -3.92 14.12 13.64
C LEU A 263 -3.61 15.53 14.15
N VAL A 264 -4.57 16.43 13.95
CA VAL A 264 -4.62 17.78 14.52
C VAL A 264 -5.54 17.78 15.72
#